data_AF-B1KPP3-F1
#
_entry.id   AF-B1KPP3-F1
#
_cell.length_a   1.000
_cell.length_b   1.000
_cell.length_c   1.000
_cell.angle_alpha   90.00
_cell.angle_beta   90.00
_cell.angle_gamma   90.00
#
_symmetry.space_group_name_H-M   'P 1'
#
loop_
_entity.id
_entity.type
_entity.pdbx_description
1 polymer ?
#
loop_
_entity_poly.entity_id
_entity_poly.type
_entity_poly.pdbx_seq_one_letter_code
_entity_poly.pdbx_strand_id
1 'polypeptide(L)'
;MKTKLLVLAAGLLLSLNAFAISLQDAKSQGLVGEQPNGYLGVVKSDPQATAVAKEVNAKRKAHYEKIARKNGISASEVAKLAAEKAMKATKRGQYIKSSNGKWVKK
;
A
#
# COMPACT_ATOMS: atom_id res chain seq x y z
N MET A 1 16.67 -41.80 39.19
CA MET A 1 15.53 -41.64 38.25
C MET A 1 15.61 -40.23 37.65
N LYS A 2 16.36 -40.09 36.56
CA LYS A 2 16.79 -38.82 35.95
C LYS A 2 16.03 -38.57 34.64
N THR A 3 14.69 -38.55 34.69
CA THR A 3 13.89 -38.62 33.45
C THR A 3 12.64 -37.72 33.45
N LYS A 4 12.64 -36.63 34.23
CA LYS A 4 11.55 -35.63 34.23
C LYS A 4 12.03 -34.21 33.93
N LEU A 5 13.13 -34.06 33.21
CA LEU A 5 13.65 -32.76 32.77
C LEU A 5 13.87 -32.70 31.26
N LEU A 6 13.04 -33.42 30.49
CA LEU A 6 13.13 -33.46 29.02
C LEU A 6 11.84 -33.06 28.30
N VAL A 7 10.79 -32.62 29.01
CA VAL A 7 9.50 -32.27 28.38
C VAL A 7 9.31 -30.75 28.22
N LEU A 8 10.14 -29.90 28.82
CA LEU A 8 9.96 -28.44 28.80
C LEU A 8 10.84 -27.69 27.77
N ALA A 9 11.23 -28.34 26.67
CA ALA A 9 12.05 -27.72 25.62
C ALA A 9 11.51 -27.94 24.19
N ALA A 10 10.26 -28.40 24.06
CA ALA A 10 9.59 -28.62 22.78
C ALA A 10 8.45 -27.61 22.52
N GLY A 11 8.52 -26.42 23.15
CA GLY A 11 7.67 -25.27 22.83
C GLY A 11 8.24 -24.54 21.62
N LEU A 12 7.97 -25.10 20.45
CA LEU A 12 8.37 -24.63 19.13
C LEU A 12 8.37 -23.11 18.98
N LEU A 13 9.50 -22.65 18.44
CA LEU A 13 9.72 -21.45 17.64
C LEU A 13 8.67 -21.30 16.52
N LEU A 14 7.42 -20.99 16.87
CA LEU A 14 6.43 -20.51 15.90
C LEU A 14 6.78 -19.05 15.57
N SER A 15 7.79 -18.87 14.73
CA SER A 15 8.00 -17.62 14.02
C SER A 15 6.76 -17.36 13.17
N LEU A 16 5.85 -16.51 13.66
CA LEU A 16 4.73 -16.01 12.90
C LEU A 16 5.30 -15.22 11.72
N ASN A 17 5.35 -15.85 10.54
CA ASN A 17 5.66 -15.17 9.30
C ASN A 17 4.50 -14.21 8.99
N ALA A 18 4.65 -12.95 9.39
CA ALA A 18 3.72 -11.90 9.02
C ALA A 18 3.95 -11.55 7.53
N PHE A 19 3.17 -12.17 6.65
CA PHE A 19 3.19 -11.82 5.23
C PHE A 19 2.59 -10.42 5.03
N ALA A 20 3.37 -9.51 4.47
CA ALA A 20 2.85 -8.23 4.00
C ALA A 20 1.97 -8.46 2.78
N ILE A 21 0.74 -7.93 2.80
CA ILE A 21 -0.15 -7.99 1.64
C ILE A 21 0.41 -7.16 0.48
N SER A 22 0.26 -7.65 -0.75
CA SER A 22 0.71 -6.91 -1.93
C SER A 22 -0.19 -5.69 -2.20
N LEU A 23 0.32 -4.70 -2.94
CA LEU A 23 -0.50 -3.58 -3.40
C LEU A 23 -1.70 -4.05 -4.23
N GLN A 24 -1.50 -5.04 -5.11
CA GLN A 24 -2.54 -5.54 -5.98
C GLN A 24 -3.68 -6.18 -5.17
N ASP A 25 -3.33 -6.94 -4.13
CA ASP A 25 -4.31 -7.56 -3.22
C ASP A 25 -4.99 -6.52 -2.33
N ALA A 26 -4.26 -5.54 -1.82
CA ALA A 26 -4.85 -4.45 -1.06
C ALA A 26 -5.88 -3.65 -1.89
N LYS A 27 -5.60 -3.42 -3.19
CA LYS A 27 -6.55 -2.78 -4.11
C LYS A 27 -7.74 -3.67 -4.43
N SER A 28 -7.52 -4.97 -4.67
CA SER A 28 -8.61 -5.91 -5.01
C SER A 28 -9.57 -6.13 -3.83
N GLN A 29 -9.07 -6.15 -2.60
CA GLN A 29 -9.85 -6.26 -1.37
C GLN A 29 -10.54 -4.93 -0.98
N GLY A 30 -10.23 -3.84 -1.69
CA GLY A 30 -10.76 -2.50 -1.41
C GLY A 30 -10.25 -1.91 -0.10
N LEU A 31 -9.04 -2.29 0.31
CA LEU A 31 -8.35 -1.74 1.49
C LEU A 31 -7.73 -0.38 1.18
N VAL A 32 -7.18 -0.22 -0.03
CA VAL A 32 -6.57 1.02 -0.51
C VAL A 32 -7.12 1.44 -1.88
N GLY A 33 -7.01 2.72 -2.20
CA GLY A 33 -7.44 3.29 -3.48
C GLY A 33 -6.53 4.41 -3.97
N GLU A 34 -6.63 4.74 -5.25
CA GLU A 34 -5.83 5.82 -5.87
C GLU A 34 -6.43 7.19 -5.56
N GLN A 35 -5.58 8.18 -5.25
CA GLN A 35 -5.97 9.57 -5.03
C GLN A 35 -5.47 10.48 -6.16
N PRO A 36 -6.15 11.61 -6.44
CA PRO A 36 -5.74 12.55 -7.49
C PRO A 36 -4.40 13.24 -7.23
N ASN A 37 -3.85 13.13 -6.02
CA ASN A 37 -2.54 13.65 -5.65
C ASN A 37 -1.37 12.70 -5.98
N GLY A 38 -1.64 11.56 -6.64
CA GLY A 38 -0.62 10.57 -7.03
C GLY A 38 -0.33 9.49 -6.00
N TYR A 39 -0.96 9.53 -4.83
CA TYR A 39 -0.70 8.60 -3.74
C TYR A 39 -1.88 7.66 -3.47
N LEU A 40 -1.61 6.58 -2.76
CA LEU A 40 -2.65 5.70 -2.23
C LEU A 40 -3.26 6.29 -0.97
N GLY A 41 -4.55 6.09 -0.80
CA GLY A 41 -5.26 6.35 0.45
C GLY A 41 -5.88 5.06 0.99
N VAL A 42 -6.08 5.04 2.30
CA VAL A 42 -6.78 3.96 2.99
C VAL A 42 -8.28 4.14 2.80
N VAL A 43 -8.95 3.10 2.29
CA VAL A 43 -10.40 3.08 2.03
C VAL A 43 -11.14 2.50 3.23
N LYS A 44 -10.60 1.44 3.81
CA LYS A 44 -11.12 0.78 5.02
C LYS A 44 -10.06 0.84 6.11
N SER A 45 -10.46 1.17 7.33
CA SER A 45 -9.55 1.21 8.48
C SER A 45 -9.02 -0.18 8.77
N ASP A 46 -7.80 -0.45 8.32
CA ASP A 46 -7.13 -1.73 8.43
C ASP A 46 -5.60 -1.50 8.58
N PRO A 47 -4.91 -2.18 9.52
CA PRO A 47 -3.48 -2.02 9.72
C PRO A 47 -2.65 -2.38 8.48
N GLN A 48 -3.05 -3.41 7.73
CA GLN A 48 -2.38 -3.82 6.50
C GLN A 48 -2.59 -2.78 5.40
N ALA A 49 -3.78 -2.18 5.30
CA ALA A 49 -4.03 -1.07 4.37
C ALA A 49 -3.10 0.11 4.63
N THR A 50 -2.93 0.47 5.91
CA THR A 50 -2.07 1.56 6.34
C THR A 50 -0.59 1.26 6.04
N ALA A 51 -0.14 0.03 6.32
CA ALA A 51 1.22 -0.40 6.04
C ALA A 51 1.54 -0.33 4.54
N VAL A 52 0.68 -0.90 3.69
CA VAL A 52 0.86 -0.89 2.22
C VAL A 52 0.83 0.54 1.68
N ALA A 53 -0.13 1.36 2.11
CA ALA A 53 -0.21 2.75 1.66
C ALA A 53 1.07 3.51 2.02
N LYS A 54 1.58 3.37 3.26
CA LYS A 54 2.81 4.02 3.71
C LYS A 54 4.01 3.59 2.88
N GLU A 55 4.21 2.28 2.69
CA GLU A 55 5.35 1.74 1.95
C GLU A 55 5.35 2.18 0.49
N VAL A 56 4.22 2.03 -0.20
CA VAL A 56 4.09 2.40 -1.61
C VAL A 56 4.21 3.90 -1.80
N ASN A 57 3.61 4.70 -0.92
CA ASN A 57 3.69 6.16 -1.03
C ASN A 57 5.11 6.68 -0.83
N ALA A 58 5.90 6.06 0.06
CA ALA A 58 7.32 6.39 0.21
C ALA A 58 8.11 6.10 -1.08
N LYS A 59 7.89 4.92 -1.69
CA LYS A 59 8.51 4.54 -2.97
C LYS A 59 8.10 5.48 -4.10
N ARG A 60 6.81 5.82 -4.21
CA ARG A 60 6.27 6.78 -5.18
C ARG A 60 6.90 8.16 -5.02
N LYS A 61 6.96 8.69 -3.78
CA LYS A 61 7.56 10.00 -3.49
C LYS A 61 9.01 10.08 -3.97
N ALA A 62 9.84 9.10 -3.59
CA ALA A 62 11.24 9.05 -4.01
C ALA A 62 11.38 8.98 -5.55
N HIS A 63 10.51 8.22 -6.21
CA HIS A 63 10.50 8.11 -7.66
C HIS A 63 10.06 9.42 -8.34
N TYR A 64 9.01 10.05 -7.82
CA TYR A 64 8.51 11.33 -8.33
C TYR A 64 9.56 12.42 -8.20
N GLU A 65 10.26 12.50 -7.07
CA GLU A 65 11.37 13.42 -6.86
C GLU A 65 12.52 13.19 -7.85
N LYS A 66 12.84 11.92 -8.17
CA LYS A 66 13.86 11.59 -9.18
C LYS A 66 13.46 12.08 -10.57
N ILE A 67 12.20 11.84 -10.97
CA ILE A 67 11.69 12.30 -12.27
C ILE A 67 11.63 13.83 -12.31
N ALA A 68 11.13 14.46 -11.24
CA ALA A 68 11.02 15.90 -11.10
C ALA A 68 12.36 16.59 -11.35
N ARG A 69 13.42 16.17 -10.64
CA ARG A 69 14.78 16.70 -10.83
C ARG A 69 15.28 16.51 -12.27
N LYS A 70 15.05 15.34 -12.86
CA LYS A 70 15.49 15.05 -14.24
C LYS A 70 14.81 15.96 -15.28
N ASN A 71 13.56 16.34 -15.05
CA ASN A 71 12.75 17.07 -16.04
C ASN A 71 12.54 18.55 -15.68
N GLY A 72 13.12 19.05 -14.58
CA GLY A 72 12.97 20.44 -14.17
C GLY A 72 11.54 20.84 -13.77
N ILE A 73 10.73 19.89 -13.30
CA ILE A 73 9.35 20.13 -12.82
C ILE A 73 9.21 19.74 -11.35
N SER A 74 8.09 20.06 -10.72
CA SER A 74 7.84 19.66 -9.33
C SER A 74 7.45 18.19 -9.19
N ALA A 75 7.74 17.60 -8.02
CA ALA A 75 7.31 16.23 -7.72
C ALA A 75 5.78 16.09 -7.67
N SER A 76 5.04 17.15 -7.36
CA SER A 76 3.58 17.14 -7.35
C SER A 76 2.99 17.11 -8.76
N GLU A 77 3.62 17.76 -9.74
CA GLU A 77 3.24 17.65 -11.16
C GLU A 77 3.45 16.23 -11.69
N VAL A 78 4.60 15.61 -11.37
CA VAL A 78 4.84 14.19 -11.69
C VAL A 78 3.78 13.30 -11.04
N ALA A 79 3.46 13.55 -9.77
CA ALA A 79 2.47 12.77 -9.03
C ALA A 79 1.06 12.87 -9.65
N LYS A 80 0.64 14.05 -10.12
CA LYS A 80 -0.64 14.25 -10.84
C LYS A 80 -0.71 13.42 -12.13
N LEU A 81 0.34 13.48 -12.96
CA LEU A 81 0.42 12.68 -14.19
C LEU A 81 0.42 11.17 -13.90
N ALA A 82 1.07 10.76 -12.81
CA ALA A 82 1.05 9.38 -12.36
C ALA A 82 -0.34 8.96 -11.83
N ALA A 83 -1.04 9.86 -11.13
CA ALA A 83 -2.42 9.64 -10.66
C ALA A 83 -3.37 9.42 -11.83
N GLU A 84 -3.33 10.24 -12.87
CA GLU A 84 -4.19 10.09 -14.06
C GLU A 84 -4.03 8.70 -14.68
N LYS A 85 -2.77 8.27 -14.88
CA LYS A 85 -2.45 6.94 -15.39
C LYS A 85 -2.94 5.84 -14.44
N ALA A 86 -2.69 5.97 -13.14
CA ALA A 86 -3.08 4.98 -12.15
C ALA A 86 -4.60 4.84 -12.03
N MET A 87 -5.35 5.95 -12.02
CA MET A 87 -6.82 5.97 -11.95
C MET A 87 -7.45 5.41 -13.23
N LYS A 88 -6.88 5.72 -14.41
CA LYS A 88 -7.29 5.10 -15.68
C LYS A 88 -7.06 3.59 -15.67
N ALA A 89 -5.93 3.14 -15.12
CA ALA A 89 -5.57 1.73 -15.00
C ALA A 89 -6.27 0.98 -13.86
N THR A 90 -6.89 1.68 -12.90
CA THR A 90 -7.66 1.05 -11.82
C THR A 90 -8.74 0.13 -12.42
N LYS A 91 -8.83 -1.10 -11.91
CA LYS A 91 -9.77 -2.11 -12.42
C LYS A 91 -11.17 -1.88 -11.87
N ARG A 92 -12.20 -2.41 -12.56
CA ARG A 92 -13.56 -2.49 -12.02
C ARG A 92 -13.55 -3.18 -10.66
N GLY A 93 -14.32 -2.66 -9.72
CA GLY A 93 -14.40 -3.13 -8.34
C GLY A 93 -13.35 -2.53 -7.39
N GLN A 94 -12.37 -1.78 -7.88
CA GLN A 94 -11.36 -1.10 -7.06
C GLN A 94 -11.73 0.38 -6.85
N TYR A 95 -11.04 1.04 -5.91
CA TYR A 95 -11.42 2.39 -5.46
C TYR A 95 -10.51 3.49 -5.99
N ILE A 96 -11.12 4.62 -6.30
CA ILE A 96 -10.47 5.90 -6.59
C ILE A 96 -11.12 7.01 -5.76
N LYS A 97 -10.35 8.03 -5.37
CA LYS A 97 -10.89 9.20 -4.68
C LYS A 97 -11.35 10.22 -5.71
N SER A 98 -12.62 10.61 -5.66
CA SER A 98 -13.19 11.64 -6.53
C SER A 98 -12.68 13.04 -6.13
N SER A 99 -12.95 14.02 -7.00
CA SER A 99 -12.67 15.44 -6.74
C SER A 99 -13.37 15.98 -5.49
N ASN A 100 -14.53 15.43 -5.12
CA ASN A 100 -15.25 15.79 -3.89
C ASN A 100 -14.71 15.09 -2.63
N GLY A 101 -13.59 14.38 -2.74
CA GLY A 101 -12.91 13.73 -1.63
C GLY A 101 -13.51 12.39 -1.18
N LYS A 102 -14.57 11.90 -1.82
CA LYS A 102 -15.20 10.62 -1.49
C LYS A 102 -14.53 9.46 -2.25
N TRP A 103 -14.55 8.28 -1.64
CA TRP A 103 -14.15 7.06 -2.32
C TRP A 103 -15.26 6.60 -3.28
N VAL A 104 -14.88 6.32 -4.52
CA VAL A 104 -15.76 5.79 -5.57
C VAL A 104 -15.20 4.45 -6.02
N LYS A 105 -16.06 3.43 -6.06
CA LYS A 105 -15.73 2.11 -6.62
C LYS A 105 -15.94 2.19 -8.14
N LYS A 106 -14.90 1.86 -8.90
CA LYS A 106 -14.91 1.88 -10.37
C LYS A 106 -15.66 0.67 -10.95
#